data_AF-A0A434UYY2-F1
#
_entry.id   AF-A0A434UYY2-F1
#
_cell.length_a   1.000
_cell.length_b   1.000
_cell.length_c   1.000
_cell.angle_alpha   90.00
_cell.angle_beta   90.00
_cell.angle_gamma   90.00
#
_symmetry.space_group_name_H-M   'P 1'
#
loop_
_entity.id
_entity.type
_entity.pdbx_description
1 polymer ?
#
loop_
_entity_poly.entity_id
_entity_poly.type
_entity_poly.pdbx_seq_one_letter_code
_entity_poly.pdbx_strand_id
1 'polypeptide(L)'
;GIYYPRGSLKARYCVDGRELLYRYCAERSIPHRRCGKLIVATDEAQEPVLASIRANAAACGVDDLRFLSAAEAQTLEPALHCTKALLSPSTGIIDSHALMLALLGEAEENGAMLSLNTRIVSGRIGAGGGIVLETMD
;
A
#
# COMPACT_ATOMS: atom_id res chain seq x y z
N GLY A 1 6.45 4.19 5.16
CA GLY A 1 5.66 4.78 4.08
C GLY A 1 6.04 6.24 3.89
N ILE A 2 5.94 6.78 2.66
CA ILE A 2 6.60 8.05 2.26
C ILE A 2 6.16 9.28 3.08
N TYR A 3 4.85 9.42 3.34
CA TYR A 3 4.28 10.61 3.99
C TYR A 3 3.83 10.37 5.44
N TYR A 4 4.04 9.15 5.95
CA TYR A 4 3.51 8.80 7.27
C TYR A 4 4.42 9.31 8.38
N PRO A 5 3.88 9.68 9.56
CA PRO A 5 4.69 10.03 10.70
C PRO A 5 5.61 8.88 11.09
N ARG A 6 6.88 9.18 11.36
CA ARG A 6 7.86 8.21 11.86
C ARG A 6 7.33 7.51 13.12
N GLY A 7 7.55 6.19 13.20
CA GLY A 7 7.12 5.37 14.34
C GLY A 7 5.62 5.04 14.36
N SER A 8 4.81 5.61 13.48
CA SER A 8 3.39 5.24 13.37
C SER A 8 3.21 3.81 12.84
N LEU A 9 2.10 3.17 13.22
CA LEU A 9 1.71 1.87 12.67
C LEU A 9 1.57 1.91 11.13
N LYS A 10 1.09 3.02 10.58
CA LYS A 10 1.04 3.23 9.12
C LYS A 10 2.45 3.22 8.51
N ALA A 11 3.43 3.88 9.13
CA ALA A 11 4.80 3.89 8.63
C ALA A 11 5.39 2.48 8.61
N ARG A 12 5.28 1.75 9.73
CA ARG A 12 5.78 0.39 9.91
C ARG A 12 5.11 -0.60 8.96
N TYR A 13 3.79 -0.77 9.08
CA TYR A 13 3.07 -1.80 8.32
C TYR A 13 3.00 -1.51 6.82
N CYS A 14 3.14 -0.26 6.38
CA CYS A 14 3.25 0.03 4.96
C CYS A 14 4.56 -0.50 4.35
N VAL A 15 5.69 -0.41 5.07
CA VAL A 15 6.97 -0.93 4.56
C VAL A 15 7.00 -2.45 4.66
N ASP A 16 6.68 -2.99 5.84
CA ASP A 16 6.64 -4.43 6.06
C ASP A 16 5.64 -5.09 5.09
N GLY A 17 4.44 -4.53 5.00
CA GLY A 17 3.36 -5.03 4.15
C GLY A 17 3.66 -4.93 2.65
N ARG A 18 4.43 -3.94 2.19
CA ARG A 18 4.82 -3.81 0.77
C ARG A 18 5.60 -5.05 0.30
N GLU A 19 6.62 -5.45 1.07
CA GLU A 19 7.45 -6.60 0.68
C GLU A 19 6.68 -7.93 0.78
N LEU A 20 5.89 -8.09 1.83
CA LEU A 20 5.02 -9.26 1.99
C LEU A 20 4.03 -9.37 0.82
N LEU A 21 3.39 -8.26 0.44
CA LEU A 21 2.39 -8.22 -0.61
C LEU A 21 2.99 -8.49 -1.98
N TYR A 22 4.14 -7.88 -2.32
CA TYR A 22 4.78 -8.16 -3.60
C TYR A 22 5.23 -9.61 -3.73
N ARG A 23 5.81 -10.18 -2.67
CA ARG A 23 6.19 -11.59 -2.65
C ARG A 23 4.96 -12.48 -2.82
N TYR A 24 3.90 -12.24 -2.05
CA TYR A 24 2.66 -13.00 -2.14
C TYR A 24 2.03 -12.91 -3.53
N CYS A 25 1.96 -11.71 -4.13
CA CYS A 25 1.43 -11.56 -5.47
C CYS A 25 2.26 -12.29 -6.53
N ALA A 26 3.58 -12.34 -6.39
CA ALA A 26 4.45 -13.10 -7.27
C ALA A 26 4.24 -14.62 -7.11
N GLU A 27 4.22 -15.11 -5.86
CA GLU A 27 4.03 -16.53 -5.54
C GLU A 27 2.67 -17.07 -5.99
N ARG A 28 1.61 -16.27 -5.86
CA ARG A 28 0.23 -16.65 -6.22
C ARG A 28 -0.19 -16.18 -7.62
N SER A 29 0.74 -15.65 -8.41
CA SER A 29 0.46 -15.13 -9.75
C SER A 29 -0.68 -14.09 -9.80
N ILE A 30 -0.82 -13.29 -8.75
CA ILE A 30 -1.79 -12.19 -8.70
C ILE A 30 -1.27 -11.05 -9.58
N PRO A 31 -2.07 -10.50 -10.51
CA PRO A 31 -1.63 -9.39 -11.35
C PRO A 31 -1.17 -8.19 -10.53
N HIS A 32 0.08 -7.78 -10.74
CA HIS A 32 0.67 -6.63 -10.07
C HIS A 32 1.77 -6.01 -10.92
N ARG A 33 2.07 -4.73 -10.67
CA ARG A 33 3.14 -4.02 -11.37
C ARG A 33 3.80 -2.99 -10.46
N ARG A 34 5.12 -3.06 -10.33
CA ARG A 34 5.96 -1.99 -9.76
C ARG A 34 6.19 -0.90 -10.81
N CYS A 35 5.14 -0.13 -11.12
CA CYS A 35 5.19 0.90 -12.16
C CYS A 35 5.88 2.19 -11.72
N GLY A 36 6.28 2.29 -10.44
CA GLY A 36 6.82 3.51 -9.88
C GLY A 36 5.76 4.59 -9.67
N LYS A 37 6.22 5.73 -9.15
CA LYS A 37 5.45 6.96 -8.97
C LYS A 37 6.40 8.15 -9.00
N LEU A 38 5.99 9.23 -9.66
CA LEU A 38 6.63 10.54 -9.53
C LEU A 38 5.87 11.39 -8.52
N ILE A 39 6.59 11.98 -7.58
CA ILE A 39 6.09 13.06 -6.72
C ILE A 39 6.70 14.35 -7.28
N VAL A 40 5.87 15.25 -7.77
CA VAL A 40 6.32 16.40 -8.58
C VAL A 40 6.17 17.71 -7.84
N ALA A 41 7.12 18.61 -8.03
CA ALA A 41 6.97 20.03 -7.74
C ALA A 41 6.54 20.73 -9.04
N THR A 42 5.44 21.47 -9.00
CA THR A 42 4.93 22.20 -10.18
C THR A 42 5.44 23.63 -10.28
N ASP A 43 6.13 24.09 -9.24
CA ASP A 43 6.76 25.40 -9.13
C ASP A 43 7.99 25.32 -8.21
N GLU A 44 8.83 26.36 -8.23
CA GLU A 44 10.08 26.41 -7.45
C GLU A 44 9.84 26.42 -5.93
N ALA A 45 8.69 26.95 -5.47
CA ALA A 45 8.39 27.03 -4.04
C ALA A 45 8.09 25.64 -3.43
N GLN A 46 7.66 24.67 -4.25
CA GLN A 46 7.43 23.30 -3.83
C GLN A 46 8.70 22.44 -3.79
N GLU A 47 9.78 22.82 -4.46
CA GLU A 47 11.00 22.00 -4.53
C GLU A 47 11.61 21.63 -3.18
N PRO A 48 11.71 22.55 -2.18
CA PRO A 48 12.23 22.21 -0.86
C PRO A 48 11.41 21.12 -0.16
N VAL A 49 10.11 21.01 -0.47
CA VAL A 49 9.21 20.00 0.10
C VAL A 49 9.62 18.60 -0.33
N LEU A 50 10.14 18.42 -1.56
CA LEU A 50 10.62 17.12 -2.03
C LEU A 50 11.78 16.59 -1.16
N ALA A 51 12.64 17.47 -0.64
CA ALA A 51 13.71 17.09 0.27
C ALA A 51 13.18 16.62 1.63
N SER A 52 12.20 17.33 2.18
CA SER A 52 11.51 16.92 3.41
C SER A 52 10.79 15.58 3.24
N ILE A 53 10.14 15.35 2.10
CA ILE A 53 9.49 14.07 1.77
C ILE A 53 10.52 12.95 1.73
N ARG A 54 11.66 13.13 1.04
CA ARG A 54 12.71 12.12 0.97
C ARG A 54 13.29 11.80 2.34
N ALA A 55 13.54 12.82 3.16
CA ALA A 55 14.06 12.64 4.52
C ALA A 55 13.07 11.86 5.41
N ASN A 56 11.78 12.19 5.35
CA ASN A 56 10.75 11.46 6.09
C ASN A 56 10.62 10.01 5.62
N ALA A 57 10.66 9.78 4.31
CA ALA A 57 10.61 8.45 3.71
C ALA A 57 11.76 7.56 4.20
N ALA A 58 13.00 8.07 4.16
CA ALA A 58 14.18 7.38 4.68
C ALA A 58 14.06 7.09 6.18
N ALA A 59 13.59 8.06 6.98
CA ALA A 59 13.34 7.87 8.40
C ALA A 59 12.25 6.81 8.71
N CYS A 60 11.44 6.45 7.71
CA CYS A 60 10.44 5.40 7.75
C CYS A 60 10.87 4.11 7.02
N GLY A 61 12.13 3.96 6.62
CA GLY A 61 12.66 2.76 5.93
C GLY A 61 12.36 2.69 4.43
N VAL A 62 12.16 3.84 3.77
CA VAL A 62 11.97 3.93 2.31
C VAL A 62 13.15 4.70 1.72
N ASP A 63 14.19 3.97 1.34
CA ASP A 63 15.50 4.52 0.95
C ASP A 63 15.73 4.55 -0.58
N ASP A 64 14.75 4.10 -1.36
CA ASP A 64 14.86 3.93 -2.81
C ASP A 64 14.41 5.17 -3.62
N LEU A 65 14.05 6.27 -2.94
CA LEU A 65 13.61 7.50 -3.58
C LEU A 65 14.76 8.24 -4.27
N ARG A 66 14.54 8.69 -5.52
CA ARG A 66 15.56 9.36 -6.35
C ARG A 66 15.07 10.73 -6.80
N PHE A 67 15.87 11.76 -6.58
CA PHE A 67 15.57 13.06 -7.19
C PHE A 67 15.78 12.99 -8.70
N LEU A 68 14.91 13.68 -9.42
CA LEU A 68 14.99 13.91 -10.85
C LEU A 68 14.86 15.41 -11.14
N SER A 69 15.63 15.89 -12.09
CA SER A 69 15.38 17.15 -12.77
C SER A 69 14.07 17.09 -13.58
N ALA A 70 13.57 18.26 -13.99
CA ALA A 70 12.43 18.36 -14.90
C ALA A 70 12.66 17.55 -16.20
N ALA A 71 13.86 17.64 -16.78
CA ALA A 71 14.20 16.93 -18.03
C ALA A 71 14.21 15.40 -17.87
N GLU A 72 14.75 14.90 -16.75
CA GLU A 72 14.71 13.46 -16.44
C GLU A 72 13.27 12.99 -16.20
N ALA A 73 12.44 13.79 -15.51
CA ALA A 73 11.03 13.48 -15.31
C ALA A 73 10.25 13.45 -16.63
N GLN A 74 10.52 14.39 -17.54
CA GLN A 74 9.92 14.42 -18.89
C GLN A 74 10.40 13.29 -19.80
N THR A 75 11.63 12.80 -19.60
CA THR A 75 12.11 11.60 -20.30
C THR A 75 11.29 10.37 -19.93
N LEU A 76 10.84 10.28 -18.67
CA LEU A 76 9.96 9.21 -18.20
C LEU A 76 8.51 9.44 -18.63
N GLU A 77 8.02 10.67 -18.50
CA GLU A 77 6.62 11.06 -18.75
C GLU A 77 6.58 12.30 -19.66
N PRO A 78 6.56 12.15 -21.00
CA PRO A 78 6.68 13.26 -21.95
C PRO A 78 5.58 14.33 -21.85
N ALA A 79 4.40 13.97 -21.32
CA ALA A 79 3.29 14.90 -21.13
C ALA A 79 3.38 15.68 -19.79
N LEU A 80 4.39 15.39 -18.95
CA LEU A 80 4.51 15.97 -17.62
C LEU A 80 5.13 17.38 -17.65
N HIS A 81 4.50 18.30 -16.92
CA HIS A 81 5.07 19.61 -16.62
C HIS A 81 5.40 19.70 -15.12
N CYS A 82 6.69 19.84 -14.79
CA CYS A 82 7.17 20.01 -13.41
C CYS A 82 8.52 20.75 -13.40
N THR A 83 8.89 21.35 -12.27
CA THR A 83 10.21 21.95 -12.06
C THR A 83 11.22 20.93 -11.53
N LYS A 84 10.75 19.97 -10.73
CA LYS A 84 11.53 18.88 -10.17
C LYS A 84 10.64 17.70 -9.78
N ALA A 85 11.23 16.51 -9.67
CA ALA A 85 10.49 15.34 -9.21
C ALA A 85 11.30 14.47 -8.24
N LEU A 86 10.57 13.63 -7.51
CA LEU A 86 11.10 12.56 -6.68
C LEU A 86 10.47 11.25 -7.17
N LEU A 87 11.28 10.38 -7.77
CA LEU A 87 10.89 9.05 -8.22
C LEU A 87 10.86 8.08 -7.05
N SER A 88 9.75 7.36 -6.94
CA SER A 88 9.51 6.27 -6.00
C SER A 88 9.38 4.95 -6.77
N PRO A 89 10.48 4.21 -7.02
CA PRO A 89 10.48 3.07 -7.93
C PRO A 89 9.74 1.84 -7.36
N SER A 90 9.70 1.67 -6.04
CA SER A 90 8.95 0.58 -5.39
C SER A 90 7.43 0.78 -5.33
N THR A 91 6.91 1.92 -5.77
CA THR A 91 5.46 2.12 -5.85
C THR A 91 4.87 1.30 -6.99
N GLY A 92 3.64 0.84 -6.83
CA GLY A 92 2.96 0.10 -7.87
C GLY A 92 1.48 -0.10 -7.59
N ILE A 93 0.90 -0.96 -8.43
CA ILE A 93 -0.51 -1.31 -8.44
C ILE A 93 -0.66 -2.82 -8.35
N ILE A 94 -1.81 -3.25 -7.83
CA ILE A 94 -2.21 -4.66 -7.71
C ILE A 94 -3.66 -4.80 -8.16
N ASP A 95 -4.03 -5.96 -8.67
CA ASP A 95 -5.43 -6.37 -8.79
C ASP A 95 -5.94 -6.76 -7.40
N SER A 96 -6.70 -5.85 -6.78
CA SER A 96 -7.24 -6.07 -5.44
C SER A 96 -8.31 -7.14 -5.40
N HIS A 97 -9.03 -7.38 -6.50
CA HIS A 97 -10.05 -8.42 -6.54
C HIS A 97 -9.40 -9.80 -6.60
N ALA A 98 -8.41 -9.99 -7.46
CA ALA A 98 -7.63 -11.22 -7.53
C ALA A 98 -6.90 -11.51 -6.20
N LEU A 99 -6.37 -10.48 -5.53
CA LEU A 99 -5.80 -10.61 -4.18
C LEU A 99 -6.82 -11.17 -3.18
N MET A 100 -8.02 -10.57 -3.11
CA MET A 100 -9.06 -11.01 -2.17
C MET A 100 -9.56 -12.43 -2.47
N LEU A 101 -9.69 -12.80 -3.75
CA LEU A 101 -10.06 -14.15 -4.16
C LEU A 101 -9.00 -15.18 -3.76
N ALA A 102 -7.71 -14.87 -3.95
CA ALA A 102 -6.63 -15.74 -3.54
C ALA A 102 -6.62 -15.97 -2.02
N LEU A 103 -6.78 -14.89 -1.23
CA LEU A 103 -6.86 -14.99 0.23
C LEU A 103 -8.07 -15.79 0.71
N LEU A 104 -9.23 -15.62 0.06
CA LEU A 104 -10.42 -16.40 0.36
C LEU A 104 -10.21 -17.88 0.06
N GLY A 105 -9.68 -18.21 -1.13
CA GLY A 105 -9.39 -19.59 -1.52
C GLY A 105 -8.44 -20.27 -0.54
N GLU A 106 -7.36 -19.59 -0.13
CA GLU A 106 -6.45 -20.13 0.89
C GLU A 106 -7.10 -20.33 2.25
N ALA A 107 -7.98 -19.41 2.67
CA ALA A 107 -8.69 -19.58 3.93
C ALA A 107 -9.64 -20.79 3.88
N GLU A 108 -10.38 -20.96 2.79
CA GLU A 108 -11.30 -22.10 2.57
C GLU A 108 -10.54 -23.43 2.49
N GLU A 109 -9.38 -23.48 1.80
CA GLU A 109 -8.48 -24.64 1.79
C GLU A 109 -8.00 -25.04 3.19
N ASN A 110 -7.91 -24.08 4.10
CA ASN A 110 -7.55 -24.27 5.51
C ASN A 110 -8.77 -24.40 6.45
N GLY A 111 -9.97 -24.62 5.89
CA GLY A 111 -11.18 -24.93 6.66
C GLY A 111 -11.98 -23.72 7.15
N ALA A 112 -11.66 -22.51 6.69
CA ALA A 112 -12.51 -21.34 6.94
C ALA A 112 -13.82 -21.41 6.11
N MET A 113 -14.84 -20.68 6.57
CA MET A 113 -16.11 -20.53 5.87
C MET A 113 -16.43 -19.05 5.66
N LEU A 114 -16.92 -18.70 4.47
CA LEU A 114 -17.44 -17.38 4.16
C LEU A 114 -18.98 -17.39 4.17
N SER A 115 -19.58 -16.60 5.05
CA SER A 115 -21.03 -16.39 5.08
C SER A 115 -21.39 -15.02 4.50
N LEU A 116 -21.92 -15.01 3.28
CA LEU A 116 -22.36 -13.79 2.60
C LEU A 116 -23.80 -13.43 2.98
N ASN A 117 -24.16 -12.16 2.80
CA ASN A 117 -25.46 -11.61 3.18
C ASN A 117 -25.81 -11.81 4.68
N THR A 118 -24.81 -12.07 5.53
CA THR A 118 -25.01 -12.32 6.95
C THR A 118 -24.68 -11.07 7.76
N ARG A 119 -25.70 -10.31 8.16
CA ARG A 119 -25.50 -9.12 8.99
C ARG A 119 -25.41 -9.52 10.46
N ILE A 120 -24.30 -9.16 11.12
CA ILE A 120 -24.21 -9.23 12.59
C ILE A 120 -25.07 -8.12 13.18
N VAL A 121 -26.01 -8.48 14.06
CA VAL A 121 -26.94 -7.52 14.71
C VAL A 121 -26.63 -7.32 16.19
N SER A 122 -26.03 -8.31 16.85
CA SER A 122 -25.62 -8.21 18.25
C SER A 122 -24.50 -9.22 18.58
N GLY A 123 -23.92 -9.12 19.77
CA GLY A 123 -22.96 -10.10 20.25
C GLY A 123 -22.70 -9.99 21.75
N ARG A 124 -22.21 -11.08 22.35
CA ARG A 124 -21.87 -11.17 23.77
C ARG A 124 -20.68 -12.07 24.02
N ILE A 125 -20.00 -11.86 25.14
CA ILE A 125 -19.01 -12.79 25.67
C ILE A 125 -19.75 -13.90 26.42
N GLY A 126 -19.54 -15.15 26.03
CA GLY A 126 -20.08 -16.33 26.69
C GLY A 126 -19.40 -16.60 28.03
N ALA A 127 -20.06 -17.38 28.89
CA ALA A 127 -19.56 -17.72 30.23
C ALA A 127 -18.18 -18.41 30.23
N GLY A 128 -17.75 -19.00 29.10
CA GLY A 128 -16.42 -19.60 28.92
C GLY A 128 -15.41 -18.72 28.15
N GLY A 129 -15.69 -17.42 27.96
CA GLY A 129 -14.81 -16.49 27.23
C GLY A 129 -14.92 -16.51 25.71
N GLY A 130 -15.75 -17.41 25.14
CA GLY A 130 -16.06 -17.40 23.71
C GLY A 130 -16.92 -16.20 23.29
N ILE A 131 -16.96 -15.89 22.00
CA ILE A 131 -17.80 -14.83 21.43
C ILE A 131 -19.03 -15.49 20.80
N VAL A 132 -20.22 -15.02 21.16
CA VAL A 132 -21.49 -15.42 20.54
C VAL A 132 -22.03 -14.22 19.78
N LEU A 133 -22.32 -14.39 18.49
CA LEU A 133 -22.86 -13.35 17.62
C LEU A 133 -24.29 -13.74 17.20
N GLU A 134 -25.18 -12.75 17.16
CA GLU A 134 -26.50 -12.89 16.56
C GLU A 134 -26.48 -12.30 15.16
N THR A 135 -27.06 -13.04 14.20
CA THR A 135 -27.10 -12.65 12.79
C THR A 135 -28.53 -12.59 12.29
N MET A 136 -28.74 -11.81 11.23
CA MET A 136 -29.99 -11.75 10.47
C MET A 136 -29.70 -12.08 9.01
N ASP A 137 -30.61 -12.84 8.41
CA ASP A 137 -30.66 -13.12 6.97
C ASP A 137 -31.14 -11.90 6.18
#